data_AF-A0A7X7SLY4-F1
#
_entry.id   AF-A0A7X7SLY4-F1
#
_cell.length_a   1.000
_cell.length_b   1.000
_cell.length_c   1.000
_cell.angle_alpha   90.00
_cell.angle_beta   90.00
_cell.angle_gamma   90.00
#
_symmetry.space_group_name_H-M   'P 1'
#
loop_
_entity.id
_entity.type
_entity.pdbx_description
1 polymer ?
#
loop_
_entity_poly.entity_id
_entity_poly.type
_entity_poly.pdbx_seq_one_letter_code
_entity_poly.pdbx_strand_id
1 'polypeptide(L)' 'MAIMSRLAARAIPPARLARAIRISAGASQAEVARELGVHRTTVARWESGRRHPRAGTAAAYLALLRELEGSLR' A
#
# COMPACT_ATOMS: atom_id res chain seq x y z
N MET A 1 1.54 28.65 -2.34
CA MET A 1 2.14 27.50 -3.08
C MET A 1 2.89 26.61 -2.11
N ALA A 2 2.30 25.48 -1.69
CA ALA A 2 2.95 24.57 -0.73
C ALA A 2 3.75 23.49 -1.47
N ILE A 3 5.08 23.62 -1.45
CA ILE A 3 6.05 22.63 -1.98
C ILE A 3 5.81 21.22 -1.39
N MET A 4 5.17 21.13 -0.21
CA MET A 4 4.85 19.87 0.46
C MET A 4 3.85 18.97 -0.28
N SER A 5 3.06 19.51 -1.22
CA SER A 5 1.95 18.80 -1.85
C SER A 5 2.39 17.73 -2.88
N ARG A 6 3.58 17.87 -3.48
CA ARG A 6 4.04 16.95 -4.55
C ARG A 6 4.93 15.80 -4.04
N LEU A 7 5.67 16.01 -2.95
CA LEU A 7 6.53 14.98 -2.34
C LEU A 7 5.72 13.96 -1.53
N ALA A 8 4.71 14.42 -0.79
CA ALA A 8 3.81 13.55 -0.01
C ALA A 8 2.99 12.61 -0.91
N ALA A 9 2.63 13.05 -2.13
CA ALA A 9 1.94 12.25 -3.11
C ALA A 9 2.76 11.08 -3.68
N ARG A 10 4.03 10.90 -3.31
CA ARG A 10 4.83 9.72 -3.69
C ARG A 10 5.19 8.82 -2.51
N ALA A 11 4.76 9.18 -1.31
CA ALA A 11 5.00 8.37 -0.11
C ALA A 11 3.94 7.26 0.00
N ILE A 12 4.38 6.08 0.47
CA ILE A 12 3.45 5.01 0.85
C ILE A 12 2.58 5.53 2.01
N PRO A 13 1.24 5.33 1.96
CA PRO A 13 0.39 5.65 3.09
C PRO A 13 0.88 5.00 4.39
N PRO A 14 0.61 5.60 5.57
CA PRO A 14 0.85 4.94 6.84
C PRO A 14 0.23 3.55 6.88
N ALA A 15 0.87 2.61 7.58
CA ALA A 15 0.50 1.19 7.62
C ALA A 15 -1.00 0.93 7.87
N ARG A 16 -1.62 1.68 8.80
CA ARG A 16 -3.05 1.60 9.10
C ARG A 16 -3.94 2.04 7.93
N LEU A 17 -3.54 3.08 7.21
CA LEU A 17 -4.28 3.58 6.05
C LEU A 17 -4.16 2.62 4.87
N ALA A 18 -2.96 2.09 4.60
CA ALA A 18 -2.77 1.05 3.58
C ALA A 18 -3.66 -0.18 3.84
N ARG A 19 -3.73 -0.62 5.10
CA ARG A 19 -4.65 -1.69 5.52
C ARG A 19 -6.12 -1.32 5.31
N ALA A 20 -6.51 -0.10 5.65
CA ALA A 20 -7.89 0.36 5.49
C ALA A 20 -8.31 0.36 4.02
N ILE A 21 -7.48 0.92 3.13
CA ILE A 21 -7.68 0.92 1.67
C ILE A 21 -7.92 -0.51 1.18
N ARG A 22 -7.02 -1.45 1.55
CA ARG A 22 -7.16 -2.86 1.16
C ARG A 22 -8.50 -3.46 1.62
N ILE A 23 -8.87 -3.26 2.89
CA ILE A 23 -10.10 -3.82 3.46
C ILE A 23 -11.33 -3.22 2.78
N SER A 24 -11.35 -1.91 2.57
CA SER A 24 -12.47 -1.24 1.89
C SER A 24 -12.67 -1.79 0.48
N ALA A 25 -11.59 -2.09 -0.24
CA ALA A 25 -11.62 -2.71 -1.56
C ALA A 25 -11.94 -4.22 -1.55
N GLY A 26 -12.20 -4.83 -0.39
CA GLY A 26 -12.50 -6.26 -0.27
C GLY A 26 -11.30 -7.20 -0.53
N ALA A 27 -10.11 -6.65 -0.75
CA ALA A 27 -8.91 -7.43 -1.05
C ALA A 27 -8.33 -8.08 0.21
N SER A 28 -7.86 -9.32 0.10
CA SER A 28 -7.10 -10.02 1.14
C SER A 28 -5.61 -9.66 1.08
N GLN A 29 -4.88 -9.89 2.18
CA GLN A 29 -3.42 -9.74 2.19
C GLN A 29 -2.73 -10.70 1.22
N ALA A 30 -3.35 -11.85 0.91
CA ALA A 30 -2.80 -12.84 0.00
C ALA A 30 -2.91 -12.38 -1.47
N GLU A 31 -4.02 -11.76 -1.85
CA GLU A 31 -4.21 -11.19 -3.19
C GLU A 31 -3.23 -10.04 -3.45
N VAL A 32 -3.10 -9.12 -2.49
CA VAL A 32 -2.08 -8.04 -2.55
C VAL A 32 -0.67 -8.63 -2.65
N ALA A 33 -0.37 -9.68 -1.88
CA ALA A 33 0.95 -10.29 -1.90
C ALA A 33 1.26 -10.98 -3.24
N ARG A 34 0.28 -11.69 -3.80
CA ARG A 34 0.37 -12.33 -5.13
C ARG A 34 0.66 -11.29 -6.21
N GLU A 35 -0.07 -10.18 -6.19
CA GLU A 35 0.10 -9.10 -7.16
C GLU A 35 1.50 -8.47 -7.11
N LEU A 36 2.06 -8.36 -5.90
CA LEU A 36 3.38 -7.77 -5.68
C LEU A 36 4.53 -8.79 -5.75
N GLY A 37 4.25 -10.07 -6.02
CA GLY A 37 5.26 -11.13 -6.03
C GLY A 37 5.98 -11.33 -4.68
N VAL A 38 5.29 -11.07 -3.56
CA VAL A 38 5.83 -11.25 -2.20
C VAL A 38 5.03 -12.27 -1.41
N HIS A 39 5.57 -12.72 -0.27
CA HIS A 39 4.83 -13.58 0.64
C HIS A 39 3.75 -12.81 1.43
N ARG A 40 2.60 -13.44 1.72
CA ARG A 40 1.49 -12.85 2.51
C ARG A 40 1.95 -12.20 3.81
N THR A 41 2.87 -12.86 4.53
CA THR A 41 3.40 -12.35 5.81
C THR A 41 4.23 -11.08 5.64
N THR A 42 4.77 -10.81 4.46
CA THR A 42 5.44 -9.55 4.14
C THR A 42 4.44 -8.40 4.16
N VAL A 43 3.29 -8.55 3.49
CA VAL A 43 2.19 -7.57 3.52
C VAL A 43 1.66 -7.38 4.94
N ALA A 44 1.46 -8.46 5.69
CA ALA A 44 1.02 -8.38 7.08
C ALA A 44 1.97 -7.59 7.98
N ARG A 45 3.29 -7.67 7.75
CA ARG A 45 4.30 -6.91 8.50
C ARG A 45 4.32 -5.43 8.10
N TRP A 46 4.03 -5.12 6.83
CA TRP A 46 3.86 -3.74 6.35
C TRP A 46 2.63 -3.08 6.95
N GLU A 47 1.48 -3.74 6.88
CA GLU A 47 0.21 -3.23 7.44
C GLU A 47 0.22 -3.12 8.97
N SER A 48 1.08 -3.87 9.65
CA SER A 48 1.28 -3.76 11.10
C SER A 48 2.35 -2.73 11.49
N GLY A 49 3.01 -2.08 10.54
CA GLY A 49 4.13 -1.17 10.79
C GLY A 49 5.41 -1.83 11.34
N ARG A 50 5.45 -3.16 11.43
CA ARG A 50 6.64 -3.90 11.93
C ARG A 50 7.79 -3.88 10.92
N ARG A 51 7.47 -3.64 9.65
CA ARG A 51 8.44 -3.49 8.57
C ARG A 51 7.92 -2.50 7.55
N HIS A 52 8.81 -1.85 6.82
CA HIS A 52 8.46 -1.03 5.66
C HIS A 52 8.80 -1.74 4.34
N PRO A 53 8.05 -1.51 3.26
CA PRO A 53 8.44 -1.95 1.92
C PRO A 53 9.80 -1.38 1.54
N ARG A 54 10.64 -2.19 0.87
CA ARG A 54 11.89 -1.70 0.30
C ARG A 54 11.61 -0.88 -0.96
N ALA A 55 12.55 -0.03 -1.38
CA ALA A 55 12.40 0.86 -2.53
C ALA A 55 11.81 0.17 -3.79
N GLY A 56 12.28 -1.03 -4.13
CA GLY A 56 11.77 -1.77 -5.31
C GLY A 56 10.30 -2.16 -5.23
N THR A 57 9.80 -2.56 -4.05
CA THR A 57 8.40 -2.97 -3.87
C THR A 57 7.50 -1.82 -3.39
N ALA A 58 8.09 -0.75 -2.87
CA ALA A 58 7.40 0.43 -2.38
C ALA A 58 6.54 1.11 -3.47
N ALA A 59 7.12 1.30 -4.66
CA ALA A 59 6.41 1.92 -5.78
C ALA A 59 5.24 1.07 -6.27
N ALA A 60 5.45 -0.24 -6.44
CA ALA A 60 4.41 -1.18 -6.85
C ALA A 60 3.28 -1.24 -5.80
N TYR A 61 3.63 -1.27 -4.51
CA TYR A 61 2.63 -1.29 -3.45
C TYR A 61 1.82 0.01 -3.41
N LEU A 62 2.45 1.17 -3.56
CA LEU A 62 1.75 2.45 -3.66
C LEU A 62 0.80 2.49 -4.86
N ALA A 63 1.24 2.02 -6.03
CA ALA A 63 0.42 1.99 -7.23
C ALA A 63 -0.83 1.10 -7.03
N LEU A 64 -0.64 -0.10 -6.49
CA LEU A 64 -1.73 -1.01 -6.18
C LEU A 64 -2.73 -0.42 -5.18
N LEU A 65 -2.26 0.24 -4.11
CA LEU A 65 -3.14 0.89 -3.14
C LEU A 65 -4.00 1.99 -3.78
N ARG A 66 -3.46 2.74 -4.75
CA ARG A 66 -4.21 3.78 -5.46
C ARG A 66 -5.27 3.21 -6.39
N GLU A 67 -4.97 2.09 -7.03
CA GLU A 67 -5.93 1.38 -7.86
C GLU A 67 -7.10 0.87 -7.02
N LEU A 68 -6.80 0.22 -5.89
CA LEU A 68 -7.81 -0.26 -4.93
C LEU A 68 -8.66 0.88 -4.33
N GLU A 69 -8.06 2.04 -4.07
CA GLU A 69 -8.79 3.23 -3.59
C GLU A 69 -9.69 3.82 -4.71
N GLY A 70 -9.24 3.76 -5.97
CA GLY A 70 -9.98 4.23 -7.13
C GLY A 70 -11.17 3.36 -7.50
N SER A 71 -11.10 2.04 -7.29
CA SER A 71 -12.20 1.11 -7.59
C SER A 71 -13.39 1.20 -6.63
N LEU A 72 -13.31 2.04 -5.60
CA LEU A 72 -14.38 2.29 -4.62
C LEU A 72 -15.30 3.46 -4.97
N ARG A 73 -15.06 4.14 -6.09
CA ARG A 73 -15.88 5.25 -6.61
C ARG A 73 -16.82 4.79 -7.70
#